data_AF-A0A453N7D2-F1
#
_entry.id   AF-A0A453N7D2-F1
#
_cell.length_a   1.000
_cell.length_b   1.000
_cell.length_c   1.000
_cell.angle_alpha   90.00
_cell.angle_beta   90.00
_cell.angle_gamma   90.00
#
_symmetry.space_group_name_H-M   'P 1'
#
loop_
_entity.id
_entity.type
_entity.pdbx_description
1 polymer ?
#
loop_
_entity_poly.entity_id
_entity_poly.type
_entity_poly.pdbx_seq_one_letter_code
_entity_poly.pdbx_strand_id
1 'polypeptide(L)'
;MILPAALYFWQLPHFMALAYLCRADYLAGGYRMLSFADPTGKRTAWVSLRNCLYMLPLGLFAYNWGLTSEWFSFEASLLTTGLAMGALSFVLAPSQKSARRMFHGSLLYLPALMAGLILHRLPNEQKEHNNIHQTSEIAGVLRGAELWDEEERARQQREDPKHSRRAQSRPPVAYASVAPFPFLPVPVYVSPEAHEF
;
A
#
# COMPACT_ATOMS: atom_id res chain seq x y z
N MET A 1 8.25 -0.88 -5.33
CA MET A 1 8.48 -2.33 -5.43
C MET A 1 9.27 -2.92 -4.26
N ILE A 2 9.86 -2.10 -3.37
CA ILE A 2 10.72 -2.58 -2.27
C ILE A 2 9.91 -3.17 -1.11
N LEU A 3 8.80 -2.52 -0.73
CA LEU A 3 7.90 -3.01 0.33
C LEU A 3 7.34 -4.42 0.05
N PRO A 4 6.72 -4.71 -1.12
CA PRO A 4 6.22 -6.05 -1.40
C PRO A 4 7.35 -7.10 -1.50
N ALA A 5 8.54 -6.73 -1.99
CA ALA A 5 9.70 -7.62 -1.97
C ALA A 5 10.13 -7.95 -0.54
N ALA A 6 10.19 -6.95 0.35
CA ALA A 6 10.52 -7.14 1.76
C ALA A 6 9.54 -8.09 2.44
N LEU A 7 8.23 -7.87 2.22
CA LEU A 7 7.19 -8.74 2.77
C LEU A 7 7.32 -10.17 2.22
N TYR A 8 7.54 -10.33 0.92
CA TYR A 8 7.69 -11.65 0.30
C TYR A 8 8.85 -12.44 0.90
N PHE A 9 10.04 -11.83 0.97
CA PHE A 9 11.21 -12.50 1.54
C PHE A 9 11.07 -12.77 3.05
N TRP A 10 10.28 -11.97 3.76
CA TRP A 10 9.99 -12.17 5.19
C TRP A 10 9.03 -13.35 5.47
N GLN A 11 8.07 -13.64 4.59
CA GLN A 11 7.12 -14.74 4.82
C GLN A 11 7.81 -16.11 4.95
N LEU A 12 8.86 -16.33 4.15
CA LEU A 12 9.58 -17.60 4.08
C LEU A 12 10.26 -18.00 5.41
N PRO A 13 11.13 -17.18 6.03
CA PRO A 13 11.74 -17.51 7.32
C PRO A 13 10.70 -17.68 8.43
N HIS A 14 9.62 -16.90 8.43
CA HIS A 14 8.52 -17.01 9.38
C HIS A 14 7.81 -18.37 9.29
N PHE A 15 7.37 -18.75 8.08
CA PHE A 15 6.68 -20.01 7.84
C PHE A 15 7.58 -21.22 8.14
N MET A 16 8.87 -21.13 7.80
CA MET A 16 9.83 -22.21 8.03
C MET A 16 10.09 -22.42 9.53
N ALA A 17 10.09 -21.38 10.35
CA ALA A 17 10.13 -21.49 11.81
C ALA A 17 8.91 -22.25 12.36
N LEU A 18 7.72 -21.89 11.90
CA LEU A 18 6.46 -22.49 12.34
C LEU A 18 6.36 -23.97 11.93
N ALA A 19 6.77 -24.30 10.70
CA ALA A 19 6.81 -25.67 10.20
C ALA A 19 7.71 -26.58 11.06
N TYR A 20 8.80 -26.05 11.61
CA TYR A 20 9.66 -26.81 12.53
C TYR A 20 9.04 -26.96 13.92
N LEU A 21 8.37 -25.93 14.44
CA LEU A 21 7.72 -25.94 15.75
C LEU A 21 6.53 -26.90 15.80
N CYS A 22 5.63 -26.81 14.82
CA CYS A 22 4.41 -27.62 14.72
C CYS A 22 4.61 -28.97 14.00
N ARG A 23 5.87 -29.43 13.84
CA ARG A 23 6.18 -30.66 13.10
C ARG A 23 5.45 -31.89 13.65
N ALA A 24 5.27 -31.98 14.97
CA ALA A 24 4.63 -33.11 15.63
C ALA A 24 3.13 -33.13 15.32
N ASP A 25 2.50 -31.96 15.30
CA ASP A 25 1.07 -31.81 14.99
C ASP A 25 0.81 -32.09 13.50
N TYR A 26 1.71 -31.67 12.62
CA TYR A 26 1.63 -32.00 11.19
C TYR A 26 1.78 -33.50 10.93
N LEU A 27 2.68 -34.18 11.65
CA LEU A 27 2.84 -35.63 11.60
C LEU A 27 1.59 -36.35 12.09
N ALA A 28 1.00 -35.89 13.20
CA ALA A 28 -0.25 -36.43 13.73
C ALA A 28 -1.43 -36.23 12.76
N GLY A 29 -1.45 -35.11 12.02
CA GLY A 29 -2.44 -34.81 11.00
C GLY A 29 -2.19 -35.44 9.62
N GLY A 30 -1.10 -36.20 9.44
CA GLY A 30 -0.76 -36.85 8.17
C GLY A 30 -0.23 -35.91 7.07
N TYR A 31 0.12 -34.66 7.40
CA TYR A 31 0.62 -33.68 6.44
C TYR A 31 2.14 -33.78 6.23
N ARG A 32 2.58 -33.85 4.96
CA ARG A 32 3.99 -33.88 4.57
C ARG A 32 4.51 -32.48 4.23
N MET A 33 5.00 -31.75 5.22
CA MET A 33 5.69 -30.47 5.03
C MET A 33 7.21 -30.63 4.79
N LEU A 34 7.93 -29.60 4.36
CA LEU A 34 9.40 -29.68 4.19
C LEU A 34 10.14 -30.13 5.47
N SER A 35 9.56 -29.86 6.64
CA SER A 35 10.04 -30.34 7.94
C SER A 35 9.82 -31.84 8.20
N PHE A 36 9.03 -32.53 7.36
CA PHE A 36 8.83 -33.99 7.36
C PHE A 36 10.04 -34.72 6.77
N ALA A 37 10.68 -34.15 5.74
CA ALA A 37 11.78 -34.76 5.02
C ALA A 37 13.16 -34.55 5.68
N ASP A 38 13.25 -33.73 6.73
CA ASP A 38 14.50 -33.45 7.44
C ASP A 38 14.32 -33.58 8.97
N PRO A 39 14.66 -34.76 9.57
CA PRO A 39 14.53 -35.00 11.00
C PRO A 39 15.37 -34.03 11.86
N THR A 40 16.40 -33.44 11.25
CA THR A 40 17.34 -32.50 11.87
C THR A 40 16.89 -31.04 11.81
N GLY A 41 15.92 -30.69 10.95
CA GLY A 41 15.48 -29.29 10.73
C GLY A 41 16.52 -28.37 10.09
N LYS A 42 17.68 -28.90 9.69
CA LYS A 42 18.82 -28.12 9.18
C LYS A 42 18.53 -27.51 7.81
N ARG A 43 17.86 -28.23 6.90
CA ARG A 43 17.41 -27.69 5.61
C ARG A 43 16.41 -26.57 5.80
N THR A 44 15.47 -26.73 6.73
CA THR A 44 14.47 -25.70 7.06
C THR A 44 15.14 -24.44 7.59
N ALA A 45 16.13 -24.59 8.48
CA ALA A 45 16.94 -23.50 9.01
C ALA A 45 17.78 -22.81 7.91
N TRP A 46 18.39 -23.58 7.00
CA TRP A 46 19.18 -23.05 5.89
C TRP A 46 18.35 -22.23 4.90
N VAL A 47 17.15 -22.69 4.57
CA VAL A 47 16.22 -21.95 3.69
C VAL A 47 15.81 -20.63 4.35
N SER A 48 15.54 -20.64 5.65
CA SER A 48 15.26 -19.43 6.43
C SER A 48 16.45 -18.46 6.40
N LEU A 49 17.66 -18.94 6.71
CA LEU A 49 18.89 -18.13 6.71
C LEU A 49 19.17 -17.50 5.35
N ARG A 50 19.02 -18.26 4.27
CA ARG A 50 19.20 -17.74 2.90
C ARG A 50 18.24 -16.59 2.59
N ASN A 51 16.98 -16.69 3.02
CA ASN A 51 16.01 -15.62 2.83
C ASN A 51 16.35 -14.38 3.67
N CYS A 52 16.77 -14.57 4.93
CA CYS A 52 17.25 -13.45 5.76
C CYS A 52 18.46 -12.74 5.11
N LEU A 53 19.34 -13.49 4.45
CA LEU A 53 20.50 -12.95 3.73
C LEU A 53 20.09 -12.13 2.49
N TYR A 54 19.02 -12.52 1.79
CA TYR A 54 18.48 -11.73 0.68
C TYR A 54 17.81 -10.43 1.14
N MET A 55 17.36 -10.36 2.40
CA MET A 55 16.78 -9.14 2.96
C MET A 55 17.84 -8.10 3.38
N LEU A 56 19.07 -8.53 3.70
CA LEU A 56 20.18 -7.64 4.07
C LEU A 56 20.47 -6.52 3.03
N PRO A 57 20.65 -6.81 1.73
CA PRO A 57 20.87 -5.77 0.74
C PRO A 57 19.62 -4.93 0.46
N LEU A 58 18.43 -5.35 0.91
CA LEU A 58 17.18 -4.66 0.62
C LEU A 58 17.12 -3.27 1.26
N GLY A 59 17.72 -3.09 2.44
CA GLY A 59 17.88 -1.77 3.07
C GLY A 59 18.79 -0.84 2.26
N LEU A 60 19.90 -1.36 1.73
CA LEU A 60 20.83 -0.62 0.87
C LEU A 60 20.18 -0.25 -0.48
N PHE A 61 19.41 -1.15 -1.07
CA PHE A 61 18.64 -0.85 -2.29
C PHE A 61 17.58 0.23 -2.06
N ALA A 62 16.95 0.27 -0.88
CA ALA A 62 16.00 1.34 -0.53
C ALA A 62 16.65 2.73 -0.48
N TYR A 63 17.87 2.79 0.07
CA TYR A 63 18.68 4.01 0.09
C TYR A 63 19.14 4.43 -1.31
N ASN A 64 19.73 3.51 -2.09
CA ASN A 64 20.28 3.83 -3.41
C ASN A 64 19.20 4.27 -4.42
N TRP A 65 17.93 3.92 -4.19
CA TRP A 65 16.81 4.36 -5.02
C TRP A 65 16.24 5.74 -4.62
N GLY A 66 16.81 6.40 -3.60
CA GLY A 66 16.37 7.71 -3.11
C GLY A 66 14.98 7.71 -2.47
N LEU A 67 14.47 6.54 -2.06
CA LEU A 67 13.12 6.37 -1.53
C LEU A 67 13.04 6.62 -0.02
N THR A 68 14.16 6.54 0.70
CA THR A 68 14.20 6.57 2.18
C THR A 68 15.45 7.29 2.72
N SER A 69 15.34 7.91 3.90
CA SER A 69 16.46 8.55 4.62
C SER A 69 17.58 7.55 4.97
N GLU A 70 18.82 8.02 5.09
CA GLU A 70 20.00 7.23 5.52
C GLU A 70 19.75 6.44 6.81
N TRP A 71 19.03 7.05 7.76
CA TRP A 71 18.69 6.43 9.03
C TRP A 71 17.76 5.21 8.89
N PHE A 72 16.83 5.22 7.94
CA PHE A 72 15.95 4.06 7.67
C PHE A 72 16.76 2.86 7.16
N SER A 73 17.77 3.12 6.31
CA SER A 73 18.67 2.08 5.81
C SER A 73 19.45 1.42 6.94
N PHE A 74 19.89 2.21 7.92
CA PHE A 74 20.59 1.72 9.10
C PHE A 74 19.67 0.89 10.00
N GLU A 75 18.47 1.38 10.31
CA GLU A 75 17.48 0.64 11.10
C GLU A 75 17.07 -0.67 10.43
N ALA A 76 16.74 -0.62 9.13
CA ALA A 76 16.38 -1.81 8.36
C ALA A 76 17.52 -2.83 8.37
N SER A 77 18.77 -2.40 8.10
CA SER A 77 19.95 -3.26 8.12
C SER A 77 20.16 -3.91 9.48
N LEU A 78 20.05 -3.15 10.56
CA LEU A 78 20.18 -3.65 11.93
C LEU A 78 19.12 -4.70 12.24
N LEU A 79 17.87 -4.44 11.84
CA LEU A 79 16.74 -5.33 12.05
C LEU A 79 16.91 -6.66 11.28
N THR A 80 17.32 -6.59 10.01
CA THR A 80 17.64 -7.79 9.21
C THR A 80 18.84 -8.56 9.76
N THR A 81 19.85 -7.86 10.27
CA THR A 81 21.02 -8.50 10.89
C THR A 81 20.62 -9.24 12.16
N GLY A 82 19.76 -8.65 13.00
CA GLY A 82 19.18 -9.33 14.16
C GLY A 82 18.43 -10.60 13.78
N LEU A 83 17.60 -10.53 12.73
CA LEU A 83 16.87 -11.70 12.22
C LEU A 83 17.82 -12.77 11.65
N ALA A 84 18.86 -12.36 10.91
CA ALA A 84 19.86 -13.24 10.35
C ALA A 84 20.69 -13.95 11.43
N MET A 85 21.05 -13.26 12.51
CA MET A 85 21.71 -13.88 13.68
C MET A 85 20.80 -14.92 14.35
N GLY A 86 19.50 -14.63 14.47
CA GLY A 86 18.51 -15.60 14.96
C GLY A 86 18.40 -16.83 14.08
N ALA A 87 18.39 -16.65 12.75
CA ALA A 87 18.40 -17.74 11.79
C ALA A 87 19.71 -18.54 11.81
N LEU A 88 20.85 -17.88 11.98
CA LEU A 88 22.16 -18.53 12.09
C LEU A 88 22.26 -19.38 13.36
N SER A 89 21.76 -18.87 14.49
CA SER A 89 21.64 -19.64 15.73
C SER A 89 20.76 -20.86 15.56
N PHE A 90 19.69 -20.76 14.77
CA PHE A 90 18.82 -21.89 14.43
C PHE A 90 19.50 -22.92 13.51
N VAL A 91 20.36 -22.50 12.57
CA VAL A 91 21.16 -23.41 11.73
C VAL A 91 22.23 -24.14 12.54
N LEU A 92 22.93 -23.43 13.43
CA LEU A 92 24.00 -23.98 14.26
C LEU A 92 23.47 -24.96 15.30
N ALA A 93 22.36 -24.62 15.95
CA ALA A 93 21.71 -25.43 16.97
C ALA A 93 20.20 -25.52 16.71
N PRO A 94 19.75 -26.43 15.82
CA PRO A 94 18.35 -26.64 15.51
C PRO A 94 17.62 -27.22 16.73
N SER A 95 17.18 -26.33 17.61
CA SER A 95 16.44 -26.66 18.84
C SER A 95 15.07 -25.99 18.82
N GLN A 96 14.11 -26.57 19.54
CA GLN A 96 12.78 -25.97 19.73
C GLN A 96 12.86 -24.55 20.32
N LYS A 97 13.85 -24.28 21.18
CA LYS A 97 14.08 -22.94 21.74
C LYS A 97 14.58 -21.95 20.68
N SER A 98 15.51 -22.37 19.82
CA SER A 98 16.06 -21.56 18.73
C SER A 98 14.99 -21.24 17.68
N ALA A 99 14.14 -22.21 17.33
CA ALA A 99 13.03 -22.00 16.41
C ALA A 99 12.00 -20.99 16.94
N ARG A 100 11.63 -21.08 18.22
CA ARG A 100 10.75 -20.09 18.87
C ARG A 100 11.36 -18.69 18.90
N ARG A 101 12.67 -18.57 19.16
CA ARG A 101 13.38 -17.29 19.09
C ARG A 101 13.36 -16.71 17.68
N MET A 102 13.61 -17.53 16.65
CA MET A 102 13.54 -17.09 15.25
C MET A 102 12.12 -16.66 14.87
N PHE A 103 11.10 -17.41 15.30
CA PHE A 103 9.69 -17.08 15.10
C PHE A 103 9.35 -15.72 15.73
N HIS A 104 9.64 -15.53 17.03
CA HIS A 104 9.40 -14.26 17.71
C HIS A 104 10.22 -13.11 17.12
N GLY A 105 11.46 -13.37 16.70
CA GLY A 105 12.30 -12.39 16.00
C GLY A 105 11.66 -11.95 14.68
N SER A 106 11.13 -12.89 13.88
CA SER A 106 10.39 -12.57 12.66
C SER A 106 9.11 -11.79 12.95
N LEU A 107 8.39 -12.15 14.03
CA LEU A 107 7.17 -11.47 14.44
C LEU A 107 7.43 -10.05 14.94
N LEU A 108 8.58 -9.79 15.58
CA LEU A 108 9.01 -8.46 15.99
C LEU A 108 9.58 -7.64 14.83
N TYR A 109 10.19 -8.29 13.83
CA TYR A 109 10.74 -7.63 12.65
C TYR A 109 9.66 -6.83 11.89
N LEU A 110 8.48 -7.42 11.67
CA LEU A 110 7.41 -6.75 10.93
C LEU A 110 6.92 -5.43 11.59
N PRO A 111 6.50 -5.40 12.87
CA PRO A 111 6.08 -4.16 13.53
C PRO A 111 7.24 -3.18 13.69
N ALA A 112 8.47 -3.63 13.92
CA ALA A 112 9.62 -2.74 13.98
C ALA A 112 9.93 -2.10 12.61
N LEU A 113 9.83 -2.86 11.51
CA LEU A 113 9.95 -2.32 10.16
C LEU A 113 8.82 -1.33 9.85
N MET A 114 7.58 -1.63 10.26
CA MET A 114 6.45 -0.71 10.11
C MET A 114 6.64 0.56 10.93
N ALA A 115 7.13 0.45 12.17
CA ALA A 115 7.45 1.60 13.01
C ALA A 115 8.56 2.46 12.39
N GLY A 116 9.65 1.84 11.90
CA GLY A 116 10.71 2.55 11.18
C GLY A 116 10.19 3.27 9.94
N LEU A 117 9.29 2.65 9.16
CA LEU A 117 8.63 3.30 8.02
C LEU A 117 7.78 4.51 8.43
N ILE A 118 7.12 4.46 9.58
CA ILE A 118 6.30 5.57 10.10
C ILE A 118 7.19 6.68 10.64
N LEU A 119 8.27 6.34 11.38
CA LEU A 119 9.20 7.28 11.99
C LEU A 119 10.07 7.99 10.94
N HIS A 120 10.57 7.25 9.93
CA HIS A 120 11.30 7.80 8.78
C HIS A 120 10.42 8.28 7.65
N ARG A 121 9.12 8.47 7.91
CA ARG A 121 8.25 9.16 6.99
C ARG A 121 8.68 10.63 6.90
N LEU A 122 9.66 10.89 6.04
CA LEU A 122 10.01 12.22 5.57
C LEU A 122 8.71 12.89 5.09
N PRO A 123 8.36 14.07 5.61
CA PRO A 123 7.35 14.90 4.98
C PRO A 123 7.79 15.11 3.54
N ASN A 124 6.88 14.86 2.61
CA ASN A 124 7.12 15.06 1.20
C ASN A 124 7.09 16.59 0.96
N GLU A 125 8.15 17.31 1.32
CA GLU A 125 8.29 18.77 1.05
C GLU A 125 8.13 19.07 -0.46
N GLN A 126 8.39 18.07 -1.31
CA GLN A 126 8.16 18.13 -2.76
C GLN A 126 6.67 18.29 -3.15
N LYS A 127 5.73 17.95 -2.26
CA LYS A 127 4.28 18.08 -2.52
C LYS A 127 3.74 19.46 -2.16
N GLU A 128 4.37 20.23 -1.28
CA GLU A 128 3.88 21.59 -1.01
C GLU A 128 4.21 22.55 -2.16
N HIS A 129 5.43 22.55 -2.68
CA HIS A 129 5.82 23.48 -3.75
C HIS A 129 5.02 23.29 -5.06
N ASN A 130 4.72 22.04 -5.45
CA ASN A 130 3.93 21.77 -6.66
C ASN A 130 2.44 22.11 -6.47
N ASN A 131 1.88 21.88 -5.29
CA ASN A 131 0.48 22.23 -5.02
C ASN A 131 0.29 23.75 -4.88
N ILE A 132 1.25 24.47 -4.32
CA ILE A 132 1.19 25.93 -4.18
C ILE A 132 1.23 26.60 -5.56
N HIS A 133 2.12 26.16 -6.47
CA HIS A 133 2.18 26.72 -7.83
C HIS A 133 0.88 26.45 -8.60
N GLN A 134 0.38 25.21 -8.56
CA GLN A 134 -0.86 24.84 -9.25
C GLN A 134 -2.11 25.53 -8.67
N THR A 135 -2.17 25.72 -7.34
CA THR A 135 -3.27 26.46 -6.70
C THR A 135 -3.23 27.94 -7.06
N SER A 136 -2.03 28.52 -7.19
CA SER A 136 -1.86 29.92 -7.62
C SER A 136 -2.28 30.14 -9.09
N GLU A 137 -1.98 29.19 -9.98
CA GLU A 137 -2.40 29.23 -11.38
C GLU A 137 -3.91 29.06 -11.52
N ILE A 138 -4.51 28.10 -10.81
CA ILE A 138 -5.97 27.90 -10.80
C ILE A 138 -6.68 29.13 -10.22
N ALA A 139 -6.17 29.71 -9.13
CA ALA A 139 -6.72 30.93 -8.56
C ALA A 139 -6.60 32.13 -9.51
N GLY A 140 -5.51 32.22 -10.27
CA GLY A 140 -5.33 33.24 -11.31
C GLY A 140 -6.32 33.08 -12.47
N VAL A 141 -6.54 31.85 -12.92
CA VAL A 141 -7.50 31.53 -14.00
C VAL A 141 -8.94 31.80 -13.55
N LEU A 142 -9.32 31.42 -12.32
CA LEU A 142 -10.65 31.68 -11.78
C LEU A 142 -10.92 33.18 -11.64
N ARG A 143 -9.96 33.92 -11.09
CA ARG A 143 -10.08 35.38 -10.94
C ARG A 143 -10.11 36.08 -12.30
N GLY A 144 -9.39 35.54 -13.29
CA GLY A 144 -9.52 35.93 -14.69
C GLY A 144 -10.96 35.70 -15.18
N ALA A 145 -11.45 34.47 -15.11
CA ALA A 145 -12.80 34.12 -15.55
C ALA A 145 -13.89 34.99 -14.91
N GLU A 146 -13.80 35.29 -13.61
CA GLU A 146 -14.74 36.19 -12.90
C GLU A 146 -14.74 37.62 -13.47
N LEU A 147 -13.57 38.18 -13.76
CA LEU A 147 -13.44 39.52 -14.35
C LEU A 147 -14.01 39.59 -15.76
N TRP A 148 -13.78 38.55 -16.58
CA TRP A 148 -14.35 38.44 -17.92
C TRP A 148 -15.88 38.29 -17.86
N ASP A 149 -16.40 37.51 -16.92
CA ASP A 149 -17.84 37.35 -16.68
C ASP A 149 -18.52 38.67 -16.26
N GLU A 150 -17.87 39.45 -15.39
CA GLU A 150 -18.37 40.78 -14.99
C GLU A 150 -18.34 41.78 -16.15
N GLU A 151 -17.30 41.76 -16.97
CA GLU A 151 -17.19 42.64 -18.14
C GLU A 151 -18.23 42.29 -19.21
N GLU A 152 -18.46 40.98 -19.46
CA GLU A 152 -19.53 40.52 -20.36
C GLU A 152 -20.93 40.89 -19.85
N ARG A 153 -21.20 40.74 -18.55
CA ARG A 153 -22.48 41.16 -17.96
C ARG A 153 -22.68 42.67 -18.07
N ALA A 154 -21.63 43.47 -17.82
CA ALA A 154 -21.69 44.92 -17.97
C ALA A 154 -21.93 45.36 -19.42
N ARG A 155 -21.43 44.58 -20.40
CA ARG A 155 -21.70 44.79 -21.84
C ARG A 155 -23.11 44.36 -22.22
N GLN A 156 -23.57 43.17 -21.81
CA GLN A 156 -24.94 42.69 -22.06
C GLN A 156 -25.99 43.63 -21.44
N GLN A 157 -25.74 44.15 -20.25
CA GLN A 157 -26.64 45.08 -19.56
C GLN A 157 -26.69 46.47 -20.22
N ARG A 158 -25.70 46.83 -21.04
CA ARG A 158 -25.72 48.04 -21.88
C ARG A 158 -26.45 47.84 -23.20
N GLU A 159 -26.61 46.60 -23.68
CA GLU A 159 -27.25 46.32 -24.96
C GLU A 159 -28.76 46.01 -24.88
N ASP A 160 -29.33 45.72 -23.70
CA ASP A 160 -30.74 45.32 -23.57
C ASP A 160 -31.66 46.32 -22.81
N PRO A 161 -32.40 47.19 -23.52
CA PRO A 161 -33.66 47.72 -23.02
C PRO A 161 -34.83 47.06 -23.77
N LYS A 162 -35.44 46.06 -23.13
CA LYS A 162 -36.67 45.29 -23.48
C LYS A 162 -36.48 44.02 -24.32
N HIS A 163 -36.59 42.86 -23.67
CA HIS A 163 -37.60 41.87 -24.08
C HIS A 163 -38.02 40.90 -22.97
N SER A 164 -39.26 40.47 -23.08
CA SER A 164 -40.06 39.72 -22.12
C SER A 164 -39.59 38.30 -21.83
N ARG A 165 -39.89 37.86 -20.59
CA ARG A 165 -40.28 36.51 -20.17
C ARG A 165 -40.21 35.43 -21.27
N ARG A 166 -39.22 34.55 -21.17
CA ARG A 166 -39.33 33.18 -21.69
C ARG A 166 -38.70 32.23 -20.67
N ALA A 167 -39.56 31.42 -20.05
CA ALA A 167 -39.15 30.28 -19.26
C ALA A 167 -38.33 29.34 -20.16
N GLN A 168 -37.09 29.02 -19.78
CA GLN A 168 -36.28 28.06 -20.53
C GLN A 168 -35.74 26.98 -19.61
N SER A 169 -36.24 25.79 -19.92
CA SER A 169 -36.07 24.47 -19.35
C SER A 169 -34.61 24.09 -19.09
N ARG A 170 -34.34 23.58 -17.88
CA ARG A 170 -33.16 22.76 -17.58
C ARG A 170 -33.22 21.46 -18.39
N PRO A 171 -32.17 21.05 -19.13
CA PRO A 171 -32.02 19.66 -19.51
C PRO A 171 -31.56 18.83 -18.29
N PRO A 172 -32.08 17.61 -18.09
CA PRO A 172 -31.65 16.74 -17.01
C PRO A 172 -30.21 16.31 -17.29
N VAL A 173 -29.28 16.62 -16.38
CA VAL A 173 -27.91 16.10 -16.45
C VAL A 173 -28.01 14.59 -16.30
N ALA A 174 -27.78 13.90 -17.41
CA ALA A 174 -27.88 12.46 -17.52
C ALA A 174 -26.87 11.78 -16.58
N TYR A 175 -27.45 10.92 -15.75
CA TYR A 175 -26.83 10.03 -14.80
C TYR A 175 -26.27 8.82 -15.56
N ALA A 176 -24.95 8.67 -15.67
CA ALA A 176 -24.32 7.42 -16.11
C ALA A 176 -22.79 7.44 -15.89
N SER A 177 -22.33 7.44 -14.64
CA SER A 177 -21.01 6.86 -14.35
C SER A 177 -21.17 5.34 -14.38
N VAL A 178 -20.98 4.74 -15.55
CA VAL A 178 -20.92 3.28 -15.69
C VAL A 178 -19.63 2.82 -15.03
N ALA A 179 -19.67 2.57 -13.72
CA ALA A 179 -18.58 1.95 -13.01
C ALA A 179 -18.58 0.44 -13.33
N PRO A 180 -17.45 -0.14 -13.75
CA PRO A 180 -17.37 -1.52 -14.22
C PRO A 180 -17.25 -2.45 -13.01
N PHE A 181 -18.33 -2.60 -12.25
CA PHE A 181 -18.40 -3.60 -11.20
C PHE A 181 -19.20 -4.80 -11.71
N PRO A 182 -18.56 -5.95 -11.94
CA PRO A 182 -19.21 -7.15 -12.50
C PRO A 182 -20.17 -7.86 -11.52
N PHE A 183 -20.46 -7.26 -10.36
CA PHE A 183 -21.20 -7.89 -9.26
C PHE A 183 -22.48 -7.16 -8.85
N LEU A 184 -22.83 -6.05 -9.49
CA LEU A 184 -24.10 -5.37 -9.23
C LEU A 184 -25.08 -5.64 -10.38
N PRO A 185 -26.31 -6.12 -10.10
CA PRO A 185 -27.33 -6.21 -11.13
C PRO A 185 -27.65 -4.82 -11.68
N VAL A 186 -27.85 -4.73 -13.00
CA VAL A 186 -28.16 -3.47 -13.69
C VAL A 186 -29.43 -2.86 -13.07
N PRO A 187 -29.43 -1.57 -12.70
CA PRO A 187 -30.64 -0.92 -12.19
C PRO A 187 -31.73 -0.94 -13.26
N VAL A 188 -32.87 -1.55 -12.94
CA VAL A 188 -34.07 -1.55 -13.78
C VAL A 188 -34.83 -0.27 -13.49
N TYR A 189 -34.87 0.66 -14.45
CA TYR A 189 -35.67 1.87 -14.34
C TYR A 189 -37.10 1.56 -14.79
N VAL A 190 -38.07 1.75 -13.89
CA VAL A 190 -39.49 1.75 -14.23
C VAL A 190 -39.80 3.11 -14.86
N SER A 191 -40.21 3.13 -16.13
CA SER A 191 -40.66 4.37 -16.78
C SER A 191 -42.00 4.81 -16.18
N PRO A 192 -42.23 6.12 -15.97
CA PRO A 192 -43.49 6.63 -15.44
C PRO A 192 -44.53 6.70 -16.56
N GLU A 193 -44.95 5.56 -17.08
CA GLU A 193 -46.14 5.42 -17.93
C GLU A 193 -47.01 4.29 -17.38
N ALA A 194 -47.65 4.55 -16.24
CA ALA A 194 -48.80 3.79 -15.78
C ALA A 194 -49.48 4.56 -14.65
N HIS A 195 -50.30 5.55 -14.99
CA HIS A 195 -51.52 5.94 -14.26
C HIS A 195 -52.30 6.94 -15.14
N GLU A 196 -52.85 6.47 -16.26
CA GLU A 196 -54.12 7.00 -16.76
C GLU A 196 -55.23 6.23 -16.05
N PHE A 197 -55.99 6.92 -15.19
CA PHE A 197 -57.44 6.76 -14.97
C PHE A 197 -57.92 7.95 -14.15
#